data_AF-K0F4G1-F1
#
_entry.id   AF-K0F4G1-F1
#
_cell.length_a   1.000
_cell.length_b   1.000
_cell.length_c   1.000
_cell.angle_alpha   90.00
_cell.angle_beta   90.00
_cell.angle_gamma   90.00
#
_symmetry.space_group_name_H-M   'P 1'
#
loop_
_entity.id
_entity.type
_entity.pdbx_description
1 polymer ?
#
loop_
_entity_poly.entity_id
_entity_poly.type
_entity_poly.pdbx_seq_one_letter_code
_entity_poly.pdbx_strand_id
1 'polypeptide(L)'
;MSSIGPVVGATPATAGPPVVSCAFTPTAPDNPAARPVAPPLPVALGIGTIDVTFQFNYGPVTLRLNRAGAAPCAVQNMTSLVAQRFYDQSQCWRLTDSARLGVLQCGDIFEVEKGGPGYQFPDEVDGTETYPRGTVAMGNQGPGTNGSEFFIVHSFANIPANYSVLGQVIAGMDVLDRMVAAGITPTERGPRDGLPAEPVVITSATLS
;
A
#
# COMPACT_ATOMS: atom_id res chain seq x y z
N MET A 1 5.81 67.94 -15.81
CA MET A 1 5.58 67.48 -14.42
C MET A 1 5.23 66.00 -14.49
N SER A 2 6.16 65.11 -14.17
CA SER A 2 5.92 63.66 -14.23
C SER A 2 6.17 63.07 -12.85
N SER A 3 5.10 62.83 -12.09
CA SER A 3 5.14 62.16 -10.80
C SER A 3 5.11 60.64 -11.02
N ILE A 4 6.22 59.98 -10.68
CA ILE A 4 6.31 58.52 -10.66
C ILE A 4 5.76 58.07 -9.31
N GLY A 5 4.54 57.51 -9.32
CA GLY A 5 3.97 56.86 -8.15
C GLY A 5 4.72 55.54 -7.87
N PRO A 6 4.97 55.19 -6.60
CA PRO A 6 5.67 53.97 -6.25
C PRO A 6 4.81 52.75 -6.57
N VAL A 7 5.40 51.80 -7.30
CA VAL A 7 4.80 50.51 -7.61
C VAL A 7 4.93 49.64 -6.36
N VAL A 8 3.81 49.36 -5.69
CA VAL A 8 3.77 48.41 -4.58
C VAL A 8 3.89 47.01 -5.18
N GLY A 9 5.07 46.41 -5.04
CA GLY A 9 5.30 45.03 -5.47
C GLY A 9 4.45 44.08 -4.64
N ALA A 10 3.48 43.41 -5.27
CA ALA A 10 2.78 42.30 -4.66
C ALA A 10 3.74 41.11 -4.57
N THR A 11 4.02 40.63 -3.35
CA THR A 11 4.77 39.40 -3.13
C THR A 11 3.97 38.23 -3.71
N PRO A 12 4.52 37.42 -4.64
CA PRO A 12 3.79 36.27 -5.16
C PRO A 12 3.49 35.31 -4.01
N ALA A 13 2.21 34.94 -3.88
CA ALA A 13 1.79 33.91 -2.94
C ALA A 13 2.49 32.60 -3.32
N THR A 14 3.29 32.05 -2.41
CA THR A 14 3.92 30.75 -2.60
C THR A 14 2.81 29.71 -2.83
N ALA A 15 2.80 29.11 -4.02
CA ALA A 15 1.88 28.01 -4.30
C ALA A 15 2.06 26.93 -3.24
N GLY A 16 0.95 26.42 -2.71
CA GLY A 16 0.98 25.30 -1.77
C GLY A 16 1.65 24.07 -2.38
N PRO A 17 1.98 23.05 -1.56
CA PRO A 17 2.54 21.81 -2.08
C PRO A 17 1.60 21.20 -3.13
N PRO A 18 2.14 20.50 -4.15
CA PRO A 18 1.30 19.82 -5.13
C PRO A 18 0.40 18.81 -4.43
N VAL A 19 -0.87 18.77 -4.85
CA VAL A 19 -1.88 17.84 -4.31
C VAL A 19 -2.59 17.11 -5.44
N VAL A 20 -3.06 15.91 -5.16
CA VAL A 20 -3.80 15.03 -6.10
C VAL A 20 -5.17 14.72 -5.52
N SER A 21 -6.22 14.87 -6.33
CA SER A 21 -7.58 14.50 -5.92
C SER A 21 -7.76 12.98 -5.97
N CYS A 22 -8.33 12.42 -4.90
CA CYS A 22 -8.56 10.99 -4.74
C CYS A 22 -10.03 10.69 -4.54
N ALA A 23 -10.52 9.59 -5.11
CA ALA A 23 -11.89 9.14 -4.98
C ALA A 23 -11.93 7.80 -4.23
N PHE A 24 -12.47 7.80 -3.02
CA PHE A 24 -12.72 6.61 -2.20
C PHE A 24 -14.21 6.33 -2.20
N THR A 25 -14.64 5.32 -2.95
CA THR A 25 -16.05 4.98 -3.13
C THR A 25 -16.43 3.86 -2.18
N PRO A 26 -17.48 4.01 -1.34
CA PRO A 26 -17.95 2.94 -0.48
C PRO A 26 -18.23 1.65 -1.27
N THR A 27 -17.88 0.51 -0.70
CA THR A 27 -18.25 -0.81 -1.23
C THR A 27 -19.75 -1.06 -1.05
N ALA A 28 -20.26 -2.11 -1.68
CA ALA A 28 -21.65 -2.52 -1.52
C ALA A 28 -21.95 -2.90 -0.04
N PRO A 29 -23.21 -2.77 0.43
CA PRO A 29 -23.57 -3.01 1.83
C PRO A 29 -23.26 -4.41 2.37
N ASP A 30 -23.13 -5.40 1.49
CA ASP A 30 -22.77 -6.79 1.81
C ASP A 30 -21.25 -7.02 1.94
N ASN A 31 -20.43 -6.02 1.58
CA ASN A 31 -18.99 -6.00 1.82
C ASN A 31 -18.58 -4.77 2.63
N PRO A 32 -19.03 -4.63 3.89
CA PRO A 32 -18.71 -3.48 4.73
C PRO A 32 -17.23 -3.45 5.14
N ALA A 33 -16.82 -2.38 5.81
CA ALA A 33 -15.51 -2.33 6.44
C ALA A 33 -15.37 -3.45 7.48
N ALA A 34 -14.28 -4.21 7.41
CA ALA A 34 -14.02 -5.32 8.32
C ALA A 34 -13.74 -4.89 9.77
N ARG A 35 -13.49 -3.59 9.99
CA ARG A 35 -13.49 -2.93 11.30
C ARG A 35 -13.81 -1.44 11.15
N PRO A 36 -14.15 -0.72 12.24
CA PRO A 36 -14.38 0.72 12.18
C PRO A 36 -13.17 1.47 11.60
N VAL A 37 -13.37 2.15 10.48
CA VAL A 37 -12.38 2.98 9.80
C VAL A 37 -13.09 4.02 8.93
N ALA A 38 -12.50 5.21 8.79
CA ALA A 38 -12.97 6.24 7.88
C ALA A 38 -12.16 6.22 6.58
N PRO A 39 -12.79 6.52 5.42
CA PRO A 39 -12.05 6.81 4.20
C PRO A 39 -11.04 7.95 4.42
N PRO A 40 -9.89 7.94 3.71
CA PRO A 40 -8.93 9.04 3.75
C PRO A 40 -9.57 10.35 3.25
N LEU A 41 -8.90 11.47 3.55
CA LEU A 41 -9.23 12.73 2.87
C LEU A 41 -9.11 12.55 1.35
N PRO A 42 -10.02 13.15 0.54
CA PRO A 42 -10.05 13.00 -0.92
C PRO A 42 -8.96 13.82 -1.62
N VAL A 43 -7.87 14.15 -0.92
CA VAL A 43 -6.74 14.94 -1.40
C VAL A 43 -5.46 14.33 -0.82
N ALA A 44 -4.60 13.81 -1.69
CA ALA A 44 -3.28 13.31 -1.36
C ALA A 44 -2.21 14.40 -1.55
N LEU A 45 -1.17 14.38 -0.71
CA LEU A 45 0.04 15.15 -0.97
C LEU A 45 0.79 14.53 -2.15
N GLY A 46 1.18 15.35 -3.12
CA GLY A 46 1.95 14.97 -4.31
C GLY A 46 3.45 15.21 -4.17
N ILE A 47 4.00 15.24 -2.95
CA ILE A 47 5.40 15.60 -2.68
C ILE A 47 6.03 14.74 -1.57
N GLY A 48 7.30 14.40 -1.78
CA GLY A 48 8.15 13.75 -0.78
C GLY A 48 7.86 12.25 -0.60
N THR A 49 8.33 11.72 0.52
CA THR A 49 8.11 10.34 0.92
C THR A 49 7.51 10.27 2.32
N ILE A 50 7.03 9.09 2.70
CA ILE A 50 6.69 8.74 4.08
C ILE A 50 7.08 7.29 4.33
N ASP A 51 7.61 7.03 5.51
CA ASP A 51 8.00 5.69 5.88
C ASP A 51 6.85 5.03 6.69
N VAL A 52 6.54 3.78 6.36
CA VAL A 52 5.62 2.92 7.10
C VAL A 52 6.43 1.77 7.67
N THR A 53 6.41 1.57 8.98
CA THR A 53 6.99 0.37 9.59
C THR A 53 5.90 -0.57 10.02
N PHE A 54 5.87 -1.76 9.43
CA PHE A 54 5.07 -2.89 9.91
C PHE A 54 5.89 -3.69 10.92
N GLN A 55 5.37 -3.82 12.13
CA GLN A 55 5.92 -4.75 13.11
C GLN A 55 5.29 -6.12 12.88
N PHE A 56 6.02 -7.03 12.26
CA PHE A 56 5.61 -8.42 12.17
C PHE A 56 6.08 -9.21 13.40
N ASN A 57 5.44 -10.35 13.66
CA ASN A 57 5.92 -11.32 14.65
C ASN A 57 7.33 -11.88 14.36
N TYR A 58 7.81 -11.76 13.11
CA TYR A 58 9.18 -12.12 12.72
C TYR A 58 10.20 -10.99 12.91
N GLY A 59 9.75 -9.76 13.13
CA GLY A 59 10.57 -8.55 13.16
C GLY A 59 9.97 -7.38 12.37
N PRO A 60 10.59 -6.19 12.45
CA PRO A 60 10.12 -5.02 11.72
C PRO A 60 10.48 -5.05 10.24
N VAL A 61 9.60 -4.53 9.39
CA VAL A 61 9.87 -4.23 7.97
C VAL A 61 9.46 -2.78 7.72
N THR A 62 10.38 -1.97 7.23
CA THR A 62 10.13 -0.55 6.94
C THR A 62 10.05 -0.33 5.44
N LEU A 63 8.96 0.29 5.02
CA LEU A 63 8.65 0.67 3.65
C LEU A 63 8.85 2.18 3.51
N ARG A 64 9.43 2.62 2.40
CA ARG A 64 9.41 4.02 1.98
C ARG A 64 8.43 4.19 0.85
N LEU A 65 7.36 4.94 1.10
CA LEU A 65 6.30 5.21 0.15
C LEU A 65 6.53 6.57 -0.53
N ASN A 66 6.30 6.64 -1.85
CA ASN A 66 6.53 7.83 -2.66
C ASN A 66 5.24 8.61 -2.89
N ARG A 67 5.07 9.73 -2.21
CA ARG A 67 3.93 10.64 -2.37
C ARG A 67 3.97 11.43 -3.67
N ALA A 68 5.15 11.64 -4.24
CA ALA A 68 5.34 12.35 -5.51
C ALA A 68 5.31 11.42 -6.72
N GLY A 69 5.09 10.11 -6.49
CA GLY A 69 5.25 9.07 -7.50
C GLY A 69 4.00 8.81 -8.31
N ALA A 70 3.95 7.61 -8.89
CA ALA A 70 2.84 7.15 -9.73
C ALA A 70 1.52 6.99 -8.97
N ALA A 71 1.57 6.63 -7.68
CA ALA A 71 0.39 6.23 -6.90
C ALA A 71 0.14 7.03 -5.60
N PRO A 72 0.01 8.37 -5.65
CA PRO A 72 -0.20 9.21 -4.46
C PRO A 72 -1.48 8.90 -3.69
N CYS A 73 -2.59 8.53 -4.36
CA CYS A 73 -3.83 8.14 -3.68
C CYS A 73 -3.69 6.80 -2.95
N ALA A 74 -2.94 5.85 -3.49
CA ALA A 74 -2.61 4.59 -2.81
C ALA A 74 -1.72 4.82 -1.57
N VAL A 75 -0.75 5.74 -1.64
CA VAL A 75 0.04 6.15 -0.47
C VAL A 75 -0.84 6.84 0.58
N GLN A 76 -1.73 7.73 0.17
CA GLN A 76 -2.70 8.38 1.05
C GLN A 76 -3.62 7.37 1.74
N ASN A 77 -4.08 6.36 0.99
CA ASN A 77 -4.87 5.25 1.50
C ASN A 77 -4.11 4.47 2.59
N MET A 78 -2.93 3.93 2.26
CA MET A 78 -2.15 3.12 3.20
C MET A 78 -1.81 3.91 4.46
N THR A 79 -1.38 5.17 4.32
CA THR A 79 -1.01 6.00 5.48
C THR A 79 -2.21 6.34 6.37
N SER A 80 -3.38 6.58 5.79
CA SER A 80 -4.64 6.73 6.55
C SER A 80 -4.99 5.47 7.31
N LEU A 81 -4.91 4.30 6.66
CA LEU A 81 -5.19 3.01 7.29
C LEU A 81 -4.20 2.69 8.42
N VAL A 82 -2.91 3.00 8.26
CA VAL A 82 -1.90 2.86 9.32
C VAL A 82 -2.20 3.82 10.49
N ALA A 83 -2.49 5.09 10.21
CA ALA A 83 -2.81 6.08 11.25
C ALA A 83 -4.06 5.70 12.06
N GLN A 84 -5.02 5.05 11.42
CA GLN A 84 -6.25 4.56 12.05
C GLN A 84 -6.09 3.17 12.68
N ARG A 85 -4.86 2.62 12.73
CA ARG A 85 -4.58 1.28 13.25
C ARG A 85 -5.46 0.22 12.61
N PHE A 86 -5.68 0.37 11.29
CA PHE A 86 -6.27 -0.68 10.49
C PHE A 86 -5.32 -1.86 10.59
N TYR A 87 -4.19 -1.97 9.91
CA TYR A 87 -3.40 -3.22 9.89
C TYR A 87 -2.97 -3.90 11.22
N ASP A 88 -3.08 -3.27 12.38
CA ASP A 88 -2.83 -3.87 13.70
C ASP A 88 -3.61 -5.19 13.91
N GLN A 89 -2.92 -6.15 14.52
CA GLN A 89 -3.41 -7.48 14.87
C GLN A 89 -4.06 -8.23 13.70
N SER A 90 -3.47 -8.12 12.51
CA SER A 90 -3.93 -8.81 11.31
C SER A 90 -2.92 -9.82 10.78
N GLN A 91 -3.40 -10.87 10.13
CA GLN A 91 -2.56 -11.91 9.54
C GLN A 91 -2.42 -11.67 8.03
N CYS A 92 -1.21 -11.81 7.50
CA CYS A 92 -0.99 -11.90 6.07
C CYS A 92 -1.54 -13.23 5.54
N TRP A 93 -2.46 -13.15 4.60
CA TRP A 93 -3.29 -14.28 4.19
C TRP A 93 -2.69 -15.09 3.05
N ARG A 94 -1.66 -14.57 2.36
CA ARG A 94 -1.04 -15.27 1.25
C ARG A 94 0.46 -15.05 1.16
N LEU A 95 1.17 -16.14 0.96
CA LEU A 95 2.56 -16.20 0.59
C LEU A 95 2.66 -17.03 -0.69
N THR A 96 3.31 -16.47 -1.70
CA THR A 96 3.64 -17.18 -2.95
C THR A 96 5.15 -17.22 -3.12
N ASP A 97 5.71 -18.38 -3.47
CA ASP A 97 7.13 -18.57 -3.77
C ASP A 97 7.30 -19.48 -5.00
N SER A 98 7.00 -18.92 -6.18
CA SER A 98 7.00 -19.64 -7.45
C SER A 98 7.97 -19.03 -8.46
N ALA A 99 8.19 -19.74 -9.57
CA ALA A 99 9.01 -19.26 -10.69
C ALA A 99 8.43 -18.02 -11.42
N ARG A 100 7.22 -17.56 -11.08
CA ARG A 100 6.56 -16.39 -11.70
C ARG A 100 6.30 -15.26 -10.70
N LEU A 101 5.99 -15.61 -9.46
CA LEU A 101 5.49 -14.71 -8.44
C LEU A 101 6.04 -15.11 -7.08
N GLY A 102 6.75 -14.17 -6.45
CA GLY A 102 7.30 -14.26 -5.11
C GLY A 102 6.88 -13.06 -4.27
N VAL A 103 5.73 -13.18 -3.60
CA VAL A 103 5.13 -12.09 -2.83
C VAL A 103 4.57 -12.56 -1.49
N LEU A 104 4.65 -11.69 -0.49
CA LEU A 104 3.83 -11.75 0.72
C LEU A 104 2.67 -10.75 0.55
N GLN A 105 1.43 -11.23 0.62
CA GLN A 105 0.22 -10.42 0.47
C GLN A 105 -0.52 -10.33 1.82
N CYS A 106 -0.86 -9.11 2.19
CA CYS A 106 -1.44 -8.73 3.47
C CYS A 106 -2.58 -7.71 3.25
N GLY A 107 -3.25 -7.31 4.33
CA GLY A 107 -4.18 -6.18 4.31
C GLY A 107 -5.64 -6.55 4.12
N ASP A 108 -5.94 -7.81 3.79
CA ASP A 108 -7.24 -8.41 4.09
C ASP A 108 -7.18 -8.96 5.53
N ILE A 109 -7.99 -8.38 6.43
CA ILE A 109 -7.82 -8.55 7.88
C ILE A 109 -8.80 -9.56 8.50
N PHE A 110 -9.70 -10.14 7.69
CA PHE A 110 -10.82 -10.94 8.19
C PHE A 110 -10.91 -12.28 7.45
N GLU A 111 -11.19 -12.22 6.16
CA GLU A 111 -11.37 -13.37 5.28
C GLU A 111 -11.11 -12.85 3.87
N VAL A 112 -10.34 -13.61 3.07
CA VAL A 112 -9.99 -13.26 1.69
C VAL A 112 -11.20 -12.69 0.94
N GLU A 113 -11.04 -11.48 0.40
CA GLU A 113 -12.03 -10.68 -0.33
C GLU A 113 -13.12 -10.01 0.53
N LYS A 114 -13.08 -10.14 1.84
CA LYS A 114 -14.04 -9.54 2.80
C LYS A 114 -13.39 -8.76 3.93
N GLY A 115 -12.06 -8.75 4.05
CA GLY A 115 -11.35 -7.98 5.07
C GLY A 115 -10.96 -6.56 4.65
N GLY A 116 -11.72 -5.95 3.74
CA GLY A 116 -11.44 -4.62 3.20
C GLY A 116 -11.82 -3.46 4.14
N PRO A 117 -11.54 -2.21 3.74
CA PRO A 117 -11.81 -1.02 4.54
C PRO A 117 -13.22 -0.44 4.31
N GLY A 118 -14.09 -1.14 3.58
CA GLY A 118 -15.45 -0.69 3.27
C GLY A 118 -15.54 0.37 2.16
N TYR A 119 -14.46 0.55 1.41
CA TYR A 119 -14.40 1.39 0.23
C TYR A 119 -13.35 0.85 -0.74
N GLN A 120 -13.43 1.31 -1.99
CA GLN A 120 -12.46 1.05 -3.04
C GLN A 120 -12.04 2.33 -3.76
N PHE A 121 -10.91 2.29 -4.46
CA PHE A 121 -10.41 3.40 -5.27
C PHE A 121 -9.72 2.93 -6.57
N PRO A 122 -9.59 3.81 -7.58
CA PRO A 122 -8.98 3.48 -8.86
C PRO A 122 -7.53 2.98 -8.76
N ASP A 123 -7.08 2.22 -9.76
CA ASP A 123 -5.66 1.94 -9.95
C ASP A 123 -4.93 3.18 -10.47
N GLU A 124 -3.73 3.40 -9.94
CA GLU A 124 -2.83 4.47 -10.36
C GLU A 124 -1.65 3.80 -11.08
N VAL A 125 -1.95 3.33 -12.31
CA VAL A 125 -1.00 2.63 -13.18
C VAL A 125 -0.95 3.26 -14.57
N ASP A 126 0.23 3.26 -15.19
CA ASP A 126 0.44 3.72 -16.58
C ASP A 126 0.80 2.57 -17.55
N GLY A 127 0.90 1.34 -17.05
CA GLY A 127 1.21 0.15 -17.82
C GLY A 127 2.71 -0.14 -17.95
N THR A 128 3.57 0.66 -17.32
CA THR A 128 5.02 0.47 -17.29
C THR A 128 5.53 -0.09 -15.96
N GLU A 129 4.64 -0.35 -15.01
CA GLU A 129 4.99 -0.85 -13.68
C GLU A 129 5.74 -2.18 -13.77
N THR A 130 6.80 -2.27 -12.98
CA THR A 130 7.56 -3.50 -12.76
C THR A 130 7.71 -3.75 -11.27
N TYR A 131 7.92 -5.01 -10.92
CA TYR A 131 7.84 -5.50 -9.54
C TYR A 131 9.13 -6.23 -9.14
N PRO A 132 10.29 -5.54 -9.09
CA PRO A 132 11.52 -6.13 -8.56
C PRO A 132 11.40 -6.43 -7.05
N ARG A 133 12.35 -7.20 -6.53
CA ARG A 133 12.49 -7.46 -5.08
C ARG A 133 12.45 -6.15 -4.28
N GLY A 134 11.65 -6.14 -3.22
CA GLY A 134 11.44 -4.99 -2.34
C GLY A 134 10.26 -4.11 -2.73
N THR A 135 9.69 -4.26 -3.93
CA THR A 135 8.53 -3.45 -4.36
C THR A 135 7.33 -3.67 -3.45
N VAL A 136 6.65 -2.57 -3.11
CA VAL A 136 5.37 -2.55 -2.41
C VAL A 136 4.32 -2.03 -3.38
N ALA A 137 3.27 -2.81 -3.62
CA ALA A 137 2.17 -2.43 -4.49
C ALA A 137 0.81 -2.84 -3.92
N MET A 138 -0.27 -2.20 -4.38
CA MET A 138 -1.62 -2.58 -3.97
C MET A 138 -1.99 -3.97 -4.48
N GLY A 139 -2.71 -4.73 -3.66
CA GLY A 139 -3.50 -5.87 -4.11
C GLY A 139 -4.87 -5.38 -4.56
N ASN A 140 -5.37 -5.91 -5.67
CA ASN A 140 -6.73 -5.66 -6.16
C ASN A 140 -7.39 -6.96 -6.64
N GLN A 141 -8.70 -6.90 -6.81
CA GLN A 141 -9.60 -7.97 -7.27
C GLN A 141 -10.04 -7.74 -8.73
N GLY A 142 -9.25 -6.97 -9.47
CA GLY A 142 -9.58 -6.44 -10.79
C GLY A 142 -9.46 -4.91 -10.83
N PRO A 143 -9.68 -4.31 -12.01
CA PRO A 143 -9.51 -2.87 -12.18
C PRO A 143 -10.38 -2.05 -11.23
N GLY A 144 -9.77 -1.07 -10.56
CA GLY A 144 -10.44 -0.08 -9.73
C GLY A 144 -10.99 -0.60 -8.40
N THR A 145 -10.47 -1.72 -7.91
CA THR A 145 -10.88 -2.32 -6.63
C THR A 145 -9.78 -2.25 -5.57
N ASN A 146 -8.88 -1.25 -5.63
CA ASN A 146 -7.89 -1.08 -4.57
C ASN A 146 -8.61 -0.78 -3.26
N GLY A 147 -8.22 -1.47 -2.19
CA GLY A 147 -8.77 -1.28 -0.85
C GLY A 147 -7.64 -1.23 0.17
N SER A 148 -7.61 -2.19 1.09
CA SER A 148 -6.56 -2.29 2.11
C SER A 148 -5.46 -3.29 1.75
N GLU A 149 -5.68 -4.15 0.76
CA GLU A 149 -4.73 -5.18 0.37
C GLU A 149 -3.46 -4.61 -0.27
N PHE A 150 -2.32 -5.20 0.05
CA PHE A 150 -1.04 -4.89 -0.55
C PHE A 150 -0.16 -6.14 -0.61
N PHE A 151 0.82 -6.12 -1.49
CA PHE A 151 1.86 -7.15 -1.52
C PHE A 151 3.25 -6.55 -1.48
N ILE A 152 4.17 -7.31 -0.86
CA ILE A 152 5.60 -7.03 -0.85
C ILE A 152 6.29 -8.11 -1.67
N VAL A 153 7.07 -7.70 -2.68
CA VAL A 153 7.83 -8.62 -3.51
C VAL A 153 9.06 -9.09 -2.76
N HIS A 154 9.08 -10.36 -2.33
CA HIS A 154 10.23 -10.92 -1.63
C HIS A 154 11.31 -11.41 -2.59
N SER A 155 10.99 -11.88 -3.79
CA SER A 155 12.00 -12.36 -4.75
C SER A 155 11.89 -11.68 -6.11
N PHE A 156 10.78 -11.89 -6.80
CA PHE A 156 10.44 -11.21 -8.06
C PHE A 156 8.95 -11.40 -8.37
N ALA A 157 8.40 -10.51 -9.20
CA ALA A 157 7.06 -10.70 -9.74
C ALA A 157 7.04 -10.34 -11.22
N ASN A 158 6.91 -11.36 -12.08
CA ASN A 158 6.74 -11.19 -13.52
C ASN A 158 5.24 -11.29 -13.86
N ILE A 159 4.52 -10.23 -13.54
CA ILE A 159 3.07 -10.10 -13.68
C ILE A 159 2.71 -8.84 -14.48
N PRO A 160 1.52 -8.76 -15.09
CA PRO A 160 1.06 -7.55 -15.77
C PRO A 160 1.08 -6.31 -14.85
N ALA A 161 1.32 -5.15 -15.45
CA ALA A 161 1.42 -3.83 -14.82
C ALA A 161 0.04 -3.28 -14.38
N ASN A 162 -0.68 -4.04 -13.56
CA ASN A 162 -2.06 -3.74 -13.14
C ASN A 162 -2.16 -3.29 -11.68
N TYR A 163 -1.03 -3.15 -10.98
CA TYR A 163 -0.98 -2.91 -9.54
C TYR A 163 -0.20 -1.65 -9.24
N SER A 164 -0.86 -0.69 -8.59
CA SER A 164 -0.31 0.61 -8.20
C SER A 164 0.92 0.42 -7.30
N VAL A 165 2.09 0.90 -7.73
CA VAL A 165 3.34 0.81 -6.96
C VAL A 165 3.45 1.98 -5.98
N LEU A 166 3.47 1.69 -4.69
CA LEU A 166 3.54 2.71 -3.63
C LEU A 166 4.99 3.10 -3.31
N GLY A 167 5.92 2.15 -3.40
CA GLY A 167 7.28 2.35 -2.91
C GLY A 167 8.09 1.07 -2.79
N GLN A 168 9.04 1.08 -1.83
CA GLN A 168 10.06 0.04 -1.67
C GLN A 168 10.29 -0.28 -0.19
N VAL A 169 10.64 -1.53 0.11
CA VAL A 169 11.23 -1.91 1.40
C VAL A 169 12.62 -1.28 1.52
N ILE A 170 12.85 -0.53 2.60
CA ILE A 170 14.15 0.09 2.91
C ILE A 170 14.89 -0.58 4.06
N ALA A 171 14.19 -1.38 4.88
CA ALA A 171 14.76 -2.20 5.94
C ALA A 171 13.89 -3.43 6.21
N GLY A 172 14.51 -4.54 6.62
CA GLY A 172 13.81 -5.77 6.98
C GLY A 172 13.59 -6.79 5.85
N MET A 173 14.35 -6.71 4.74
CA MET A 173 14.30 -7.75 3.70
C MET A 173 14.75 -9.13 4.20
N ASP A 174 15.66 -9.18 5.16
CA ASP A 174 16.07 -10.41 5.85
C ASP A 174 14.93 -11.01 6.70
N VAL A 175 14.05 -10.15 7.24
CA VAL A 175 12.85 -10.57 7.97
C VAL A 175 11.87 -11.23 7.00
N LEU A 176 11.62 -10.62 5.84
CA LEU A 176 10.82 -11.21 4.77
C LEU A 176 11.40 -12.54 4.31
N ASP A 177 12.72 -12.65 4.14
CA ASP A 177 13.37 -13.91 3.76
C ASP A 177 13.14 -15.02 4.81
N ARG A 178 13.14 -14.69 6.10
CA ARG A 178 12.80 -15.67 7.16
C ARG A 178 11.34 -16.10 7.10
N MET A 179 10.41 -15.20 6.80
CA MET A 179 8.99 -15.56 6.61
C MET A 179 8.81 -16.51 5.43
N VAL A 180 9.52 -16.28 4.33
CA VAL A 180 9.50 -17.17 3.14
C VAL A 180 10.10 -18.53 3.49
N ALA A 181 11.24 -18.55 4.19
CA ALA A 181 11.92 -19.77 4.59
C ALA A 181 11.12 -20.63 5.59
N ALA A 182 10.23 -20.02 6.39
CA ALA A 182 9.31 -20.74 7.26
C ALA A 182 8.26 -21.59 6.48
N GLY A 183 8.08 -21.31 5.18
CA GLY A 183 7.33 -22.15 4.26
C GLY A 183 5.87 -21.72 4.05
N ILE A 184 5.19 -22.48 3.20
CA ILE A 184 3.82 -22.23 2.76
C ILE A 184 2.98 -23.47 3.08
N THR A 185 1.80 -23.27 3.66
CA THR A 185 0.79 -24.34 3.81
C THR A 185 0.32 -24.75 2.42
N PRO A 186 0.57 -26.00 1.98
CA PRO A 186 0.19 -26.43 0.64
C PRO A 186 -1.32 -26.35 0.42
N THR A 187 -1.72 -25.90 -0.77
CA THR A 187 -3.12 -25.88 -1.20
C THR A 187 -3.30 -26.74 -2.46
N GLU A 188 -4.54 -26.88 -2.93
CA GLU A 188 -4.82 -27.51 -4.23
C GLU A 188 -4.13 -26.78 -5.41
N ARG A 189 -3.80 -25.49 -5.24
CA ARG A 189 -3.04 -24.70 -6.23
C ARG A 189 -1.54 -25.04 -6.24
N GLY A 190 -1.07 -25.88 -5.32
CA GLY A 190 0.29 -26.36 -5.21
C GLY A 190 0.99 -25.95 -3.90
N PRO A 191 2.24 -26.40 -3.69
CA PRO A 191 2.97 -26.17 -2.45
C PRO A 191 3.59 -24.76 -2.34
N ARG A 192 3.46 -23.94 -3.38
CA ARG A 192 4.17 -22.65 -3.53
C ARG A 192 3.23 -21.45 -3.49
N ASP A 193 1.95 -21.64 -3.18
CA ASP A 193 0.97 -20.55 -3.05
C ASP A 193 -0.12 -20.94 -2.04
N GLY A 194 -0.24 -20.15 -0.97
CA GLY A 194 -1.14 -20.46 0.14
C GLY A 194 -0.90 -19.56 1.35
N LEU A 195 -1.43 -19.96 2.50
CA LEU A 195 -1.11 -19.31 3.77
C LEU A 195 0.37 -19.55 4.12
N PRO A 196 1.06 -18.59 4.76
CA PRO A 196 2.31 -18.90 5.47
C PRO A 196 2.14 -20.14 6.35
N ALA A 197 3.12 -21.07 6.33
CA ALA A 197 3.06 -22.30 7.14
C ALA A 197 3.10 -21.99 8.64
N GLU A 198 3.89 -20.98 9.00
CA GLU A 198 3.84 -20.32 10.30
C GLU A 198 3.17 -18.95 10.12
N PRO A 199 2.15 -18.58 10.93
CA PRO A 199 1.41 -17.34 10.74
C PRO A 199 2.30 -16.10 10.73
N VAL A 200 2.19 -15.28 9.68
CA VAL A 200 2.81 -13.96 9.60
C VAL A 200 1.77 -12.92 10.02
N VAL A 201 2.00 -12.28 11.16
CA VAL A 201 1.06 -11.35 11.81
C VAL A 201 1.68 -9.97 11.91
N ILE A 202 0.94 -8.95 11.47
CA ILE A 202 1.20 -7.54 11.76
C ILE A 202 0.68 -7.26 13.15
N THR A 203 1.57 -7.09 14.13
CA THR A 203 1.17 -6.72 15.49
C THR A 203 0.78 -5.24 15.57
N SER A 204 1.51 -4.40 14.83
CA SER A 204 1.22 -2.97 14.69
C SER A 204 1.83 -2.38 13.41
N ALA A 205 1.33 -1.23 12.98
CA ALA A 205 1.93 -0.42 11.93
C ALA A 205 2.11 1.04 12.37
N THR A 206 3.21 1.69 12.00
CA THR A 206 3.50 3.09 12.38
C THR A 206 3.98 3.93 11.20
N LEU A 207 3.77 5.24 11.28
CA LEU A 207 4.24 6.25 10.32
C LEU A 207 5.48 6.97 10.88
N SER A 208 6.44 7.28 10.01
CA SER A 208 7.63 8.10 10.33
C SER A 208 8.09 8.96 9.17
#